data_AF-V2X6S7-F1
#
_entry.id   AF-V2X6S7-F1
#
_cell.length_a   1.000
_cell.length_b   1.000
_cell.length_c   1.000
_cell.angle_alpha   90.00
_cell.angle_beta   90.00
_cell.angle_gamma   90.00
#
_symmetry.space_group_name_H-M   'P 1'
#
loop_
_entity.id
_entity.type
_entity.pdbx_description
1 polymer ?
#
loop_
_entity_poly.entity_id
_entity_poly.type
_entity_poly.pdbx_seq_one_letter_code
_entity_poly.pdbx_strand_id
1 'polypeptide(L)'
;MPRSNISPSDGEQARILDFLARTCVDVDTLGPHHVVCNACDHKIGLGPKKRYNIANWEWHEKTCKGVQKAMSFGTAWKPQVRDRTTLLMMEDLSRLWQEQVQRLGLHNPDFRAVDMELKRLGEKPRKIQMAGNPPRPVAMAFQTHTTAQRTRSPGVMAPSPGASLGECQQLHQYSSPPVM
;
A
#
# COMPACT_ATOMS: atom_id res chain seq x y z
N MET A 1 20.20 5.95 19.79
CA MET A 1 19.33 4.80 19.42
C MET A 1 18.93 4.95 17.95
N PRO A 2 19.59 4.27 17.00
CA PRO A 2 19.17 4.31 15.60
C PRO A 2 17.79 3.65 15.48
N ARG A 3 16.81 4.39 14.94
CA ARG A 3 15.50 3.83 14.58
C ARG A 3 15.72 2.86 13.43
N SER A 4 15.50 1.57 13.66
CA SER A 4 15.57 0.55 12.62
C SER A 4 14.59 0.92 11.51
N ASN A 5 15.11 1.28 10.33
CA ASN A 5 14.32 1.44 9.13
C ASN A 5 13.86 0.04 8.70
N ILE A 6 12.68 -0.35 9.18
CA ILE A 6 12.01 -1.58 8.76
C ILE A 6 11.55 -1.32 7.33
N SER A 7 12.30 -1.84 6.37
CA SER A 7 11.85 -1.81 4.99
C SER A 7 10.56 -2.61 4.87
N PRO A 8 9.55 -2.10 4.16
CA PRO A 8 8.31 -2.82 3.94
C PRO A 8 8.64 -4.16 3.31
N SER A 9 8.18 -5.25 3.94
CA SER A 9 8.24 -6.56 3.29
C SER A 9 7.44 -6.53 1.99
N ASP A 10 7.77 -7.39 1.01
CA ASP A 10 7.05 -7.43 -0.28
C ASP A 10 5.52 -7.58 -0.10
N GLY A 11 5.09 -8.25 0.98
CA GLY A 11 3.67 -8.38 1.35
C GLY A 11 3.02 -7.13 1.96
N GLU A 12 3.77 -6.11 2.36
CA GLU A 12 3.26 -4.82 2.83
C GLU A 12 3.03 -3.87 1.65
N GLN A 13 3.96 -3.84 0.68
CA GLN A 13 3.81 -3.05 -0.54
C GLN A 13 2.54 -3.44 -1.32
N ALA A 14 2.27 -4.74 -1.45
CA ALA A 14 1.06 -5.22 -2.10
C ALA A 14 -0.23 -4.73 -1.42
N ARG A 15 -0.25 -4.60 -0.09
CA ARG A 15 -1.42 -4.11 0.66
C ARG A 15 -1.62 -2.60 0.50
N ILE A 16 -0.52 -1.85 0.43
CA ILE A 16 -0.59 -0.41 0.16
C ILE A 16 -1.18 -0.20 -1.24
N LEU A 17 -0.69 -0.94 -2.24
CA LEU A 17 -1.23 -0.86 -3.60
C LEU A 17 -2.71 -1.27 -3.66
N ASP A 18 -3.12 -2.31 -2.93
CA ASP A 18 -4.55 -2.68 -2.81
C ASP A 18 -5.39 -1.53 -2.22
N PHE A 19 -4.90 -0.87 -1.17
CA PHE A 19 -5.55 0.31 -0.59
C PHE A 19 -5.73 1.44 -1.60
N LEU A 20 -4.68 1.73 -2.34
CA LEU A 20 -4.66 2.81 -3.33
C LEU A 20 -5.56 2.51 -4.53
N ALA A 21 -5.81 1.24 -4.84
CA ALA A 21 -6.72 0.82 -5.90
C ALA A 21 -8.21 0.92 -5.51
N ARG A 22 -8.55 0.95 -4.21
CA ARG A 22 -9.94 0.99 -3.77
C ARG A 22 -10.58 2.37 -3.96
N THR A 23 -11.85 2.35 -4.35
CA THR A 23 -12.68 3.55 -4.47
C THR A 23 -12.95 4.12 -3.08
N CYS A 24 -13.07 5.44 -2.98
CA CYS A 24 -13.38 6.16 -1.73
C CYS A 24 -12.27 6.20 -0.65
N VAL A 25 -11.07 5.67 -0.90
CA VAL A 25 -9.89 5.96 -0.05
C VAL A 25 -9.39 7.37 -0.32
N ASP A 26 -9.19 8.14 0.74
CA ASP A 26 -8.44 9.39 0.69
C ASP A 26 -6.94 9.10 0.78
N VAL A 27 -6.22 9.43 -0.29
CA VAL A 27 -4.79 9.15 -0.42
C VAL A 27 -3.97 10.12 0.43
N ASP A 28 -4.43 11.38 0.54
CA ASP A 28 -3.69 12.44 1.23
C ASP A 28 -3.68 12.24 2.76
N THR A 29 -4.66 11.48 3.27
CA THR A 29 -4.78 11.14 4.70
C THR A 29 -4.43 9.68 5.01
N LEU A 30 -3.87 8.93 4.05
CA LEU A 30 -3.45 7.55 4.26
C LEU A 30 -2.21 7.49 5.16
N GLY A 31 -2.41 7.06 6.40
CA GLY A 31 -1.34 6.82 7.36
C GLY A 31 -1.07 5.32 7.58
N PRO A 32 0.05 4.95 8.23
CA PRO A 32 0.39 3.55 8.48
C PRO A 32 -0.66 2.78 9.30
N HIS A 33 -1.41 3.48 10.14
CA HIS A 33 -2.37 2.89 11.08
C HIS A 33 -3.79 3.48 10.95
N HIS A 34 -4.03 4.37 10.00
CA HIS A 34 -5.32 5.00 9.81
C HIS A 34 -5.51 5.48 8.37
N VAL A 35 -6.76 5.68 7.98
CA VAL A 35 -7.16 6.22 6.68
C VAL A 35 -8.48 6.98 6.85
N VAL A 36 -8.73 8.02 6.04
CA VAL A 36 -10.05 8.69 6.00
C VAL A 36 -10.82 8.19 4.79
N CYS A 37 -12.11 7.90 4.97
CA CYS A 37 -12.99 7.53 3.88
C CYS A 37 -13.57 8.78 3.21
N ASN A 38 -13.24 9.03 1.94
CA ASN A 38 -13.76 10.17 1.16
C ASN A 38 -15.28 10.15 0.92
N ALA A 39 -15.96 9.04 1.20
CA ALA A 39 -17.41 8.96 1.02
C ALA A 39 -18.20 9.35 2.28
N CYS A 40 -17.58 9.34 3.45
CA CYS A 40 -18.25 9.67 4.72
C CYS A 40 -17.39 10.51 5.69
N ASP A 41 -16.18 10.88 5.28
CA ASP A 41 -15.15 11.61 6.02
C ASP A 41 -14.77 10.99 7.38
N HIS A 42 -15.08 9.71 7.57
CA HIS A 42 -14.80 9.01 8.81
C HIS A 42 -13.36 8.47 8.82
N LYS A 43 -12.66 8.70 9.93
CA LYS A 43 -11.30 8.19 10.17
C LYS A 43 -11.37 6.74 10.65
N ILE A 44 -10.81 5.82 9.87
CA ILE A 44 -10.79 4.39 10.14
C ILE A 44 -9.40 3.99 10.60
N GLY A 45 -9.30 3.36 11.77
CA GLY A 45 -8.05 2.77 12.24
C GLY A 45 -7.78 1.44 11.57
N LEU A 46 -6.58 1.24 11.01
CA LEU A 46 -6.15 -0.02 10.37
C LEU A 46 -5.62 -1.04 11.39
N GLY A 47 -5.26 -0.55 12.59
CA GLY A 47 -4.84 -1.38 13.72
C GLY A 47 -3.41 -1.05 14.18
N PRO A 48 -3.10 -1.24 15.47
CA PRO A 48 -1.83 -0.80 16.05
C PRO A 48 -0.65 -1.74 15.77
N LYS A 49 -0.92 -3.04 15.53
CA LYS A 49 0.13 -4.08 15.44
C LYS A 49 0.72 -4.25 14.04
N LYS A 50 -0.08 -4.03 13.00
CA LYS A 50 0.33 -4.21 11.61
C LYS A 50 -0.01 -2.95 10.83
N ARG A 51 0.97 -2.39 10.15
CA ARG A 51 0.76 -1.26 9.24
C ARG A 51 -0.08 -1.72 8.06
N TYR A 52 -0.94 -0.84 7.57
CA TYR A 52 -1.79 -1.07 6.39
C TYR A 52 -2.64 -2.35 6.46
N ASN A 53 -3.11 -2.72 7.65
CA ASN A 53 -4.02 -3.85 7.78
C ASN A 53 -5.43 -3.46 7.30
N ILE A 54 -5.80 -4.00 6.14
CA ILE A 54 -7.03 -3.70 5.38
C ILE A 54 -8.33 -4.21 6.04
N ALA A 55 -8.27 -5.12 7.02
CA ALA A 55 -9.47 -5.79 7.53
C ALA A 55 -10.54 -4.82 8.04
N ASN A 56 -10.12 -3.75 8.73
CA ASN A 56 -11.04 -2.74 9.25
C ASN A 56 -11.64 -1.87 8.14
N TRP A 57 -10.88 -1.62 7.08
CA TRP A 57 -11.38 -0.93 5.89
C TRP A 57 -12.36 -1.79 5.12
N GLU A 58 -12.09 -3.08 4.92
CA GLU A 58 -13.01 -4.02 4.26
C GLU A 58 -14.37 -4.09 4.96
N TRP A 59 -14.36 -4.08 6.29
CA TRP A 59 -15.58 -4.03 7.07
C TRP A 59 -16.30 -2.69 6.93
N HIS A 60 -15.55 -1.59 6.93
CA HIS A 60 -16.11 -0.26 6.68
C HIS A 60 -16.71 -0.13 5.28
N GLU A 61 -16.03 -0.58 4.23
CA GLU A 61 -16.49 -0.55 2.83
C GLU A 61 -17.84 -1.26 2.67
N LYS A 62 -18.03 -2.39 3.36
CA LYS A 62 -19.30 -3.13 3.36
C LYS A 62 -20.44 -2.43 4.10
N THR A 63 -20.14 -1.60 5.09
CA THR A 63 -21.14 -0.98 5.99
C THR A 63 -21.37 0.51 5.70
N CYS A 64 -20.44 1.15 4.99
CA CYS A 64 -20.49 2.57 4.69
C CYS A 64 -21.49 2.85 3.56
N LYS A 65 -22.59 3.52 3.91
CA LYS A 65 -23.61 3.94 2.95
C LYS A 65 -23.04 4.82 1.83
N GLY A 66 -22.07 5.67 2.13
CA GLY A 66 -21.41 6.53 1.13
C GLY A 66 -20.67 5.71 0.08
N VAL A 67 -19.90 4.70 0.53
CA VAL A 67 -19.16 3.79 -0.35
C VAL A 67 -20.12 2.93 -1.16
N GLN A 68 -21.14 2.34 -0.53
CA GLN A 68 -22.16 1.57 -1.23
C GLN A 68 -22.87 2.42 -2.29
N LYS A 69 -23.25 3.67 -1.97
CA LYS A 69 -23.84 4.59 -2.94
C LYS A 69 -22.88 4.88 -4.10
N ALA A 70 -21.61 5.14 -3.82
CA ALA A 70 -20.60 5.35 -4.86
C ALA A 70 -20.45 4.13 -5.80
N MET A 71 -20.56 2.91 -5.26
CA MET A 71 -20.53 1.67 -6.05
C MET A 71 -21.81 1.40 -6.83
N SER A 72 -22.99 1.64 -6.22
CA SER A 72 -24.29 1.31 -6.82
C SER A 72 -24.68 2.23 -7.96
N PHE A 73 -24.28 3.51 -7.91
CA PHE A 73 -24.82 4.47 -8.85
C PHE A 73 -24.23 4.39 -10.25
N GLY A 74 -23.13 3.65 -10.49
CA GLY A 74 -22.49 3.54 -11.79
C GLY A 74 -22.03 4.88 -12.40
N THR A 75 -22.39 6.01 -11.76
CA THR A 75 -21.75 7.30 -11.89
C THR A 75 -20.32 7.00 -11.61
N ALA A 76 -19.51 7.02 -12.67
CA ALA A 76 -18.08 7.01 -12.61
C ALA A 76 -17.74 7.97 -11.47
N TRP A 77 -17.44 7.40 -10.30
CA TRP A 77 -16.98 8.18 -9.16
C TRP A 77 -15.63 8.63 -9.67
N LYS A 78 -15.62 9.78 -10.34
CA LYS A 78 -14.42 10.46 -10.77
C LYS A 78 -13.92 11.00 -9.46
N PRO A 79 -12.95 10.37 -8.79
CA PRO A 79 -12.30 11.03 -7.69
C PRO A 79 -11.98 12.43 -8.21
N GLN A 80 -12.42 13.49 -7.51
CA GLN A 80 -12.08 14.87 -7.88
C GLN A 80 -10.58 15.17 -7.68
N VAL A 81 -9.79 14.10 -7.60
CA VAL A 81 -8.35 14.06 -7.41
C VAL A 81 -7.76 14.35 -8.78
N ARG A 82 -7.02 15.45 -8.87
CA ARG A 82 -6.00 15.63 -9.89
C ARG A 82 -5.14 14.37 -9.89
N ASP A 83 -5.40 13.52 -10.88
CA ASP A 83 -4.48 12.50 -11.35
C ASP A 83 -3.82 11.68 -10.24
N ARG A 84 -4.65 10.95 -9.49
CA ARG A 84 -4.29 10.05 -8.38
C ARG A 84 -3.15 9.10 -8.75
N THR A 85 -3.14 8.61 -9.98
CA THR A 85 -2.09 7.75 -10.53
C THR A 85 -0.77 8.51 -10.69
N THR A 86 -0.83 9.77 -11.12
CA THR A 86 0.34 10.61 -11.38
C THR A 86 0.99 11.11 -10.09
N LEU A 87 0.20 11.45 -9.06
CA LEU A 87 0.74 11.83 -7.74
C LEU A 87 1.34 10.63 -7.00
N LEU A 88 0.63 9.50 -6.94
CA LEU A 88 1.14 8.28 -6.32
C LEU A 88 2.39 7.74 -7.04
N MET A 89 2.42 7.77 -8.37
CA MET A 89 3.61 7.34 -9.08
C MET A 89 4.76 8.33 -8.86
N MET A 90 4.58 9.64 -9.01
CA MET A 90 5.73 10.54 -9.03
C MET A 90 6.37 10.75 -7.66
N GLU A 91 5.57 10.80 -6.59
CA GLU A 91 6.07 11.11 -5.24
C GLU A 91 6.54 9.85 -4.49
N ASP A 92 5.82 8.72 -4.59
CA ASP A 92 6.32 7.45 -4.04
C ASP A 92 7.45 6.86 -4.87
N LEU A 93 7.47 7.01 -6.22
CA LEU A 93 8.68 6.64 -7.00
C LEU A 93 9.86 7.54 -6.64
N SER A 94 9.64 8.84 -6.39
CA SER A 94 10.72 9.73 -5.93
C SER A 94 11.24 9.31 -4.56
N ARG A 95 10.36 8.89 -3.64
CA ARG A 95 10.75 8.43 -2.30
C ARG A 95 11.48 7.08 -2.37
N LEU A 96 10.97 6.12 -3.15
CA LEU A 96 11.63 4.83 -3.39
C LEU A 96 12.98 5.01 -4.09
N TRP A 97 13.08 5.93 -5.05
CA TRP A 97 14.34 6.28 -5.70
C TRP A 97 15.32 6.91 -4.72
N GLN A 98 14.88 7.86 -3.87
CA GLN A 98 15.72 8.42 -2.82
C GLN A 98 16.22 7.36 -1.84
N GLU A 99 15.35 6.44 -1.41
CA GLU A 99 15.72 5.32 -0.55
C GLU A 99 16.71 4.37 -1.23
N GLN A 100 16.56 4.12 -2.53
CA GLN A 100 17.49 3.30 -3.31
C GLN A 100 18.85 4.00 -3.50
N VAL A 101 18.85 5.31 -3.74
CA VAL A 101 20.06 6.16 -3.79
C VAL A 101 20.78 6.14 -2.44
N GLN A 102 20.04 6.25 -1.33
CA GLN A 102 20.61 6.14 0.02
C GLN A 102 21.18 4.75 0.28
N ARG A 103 20.48 3.68 -0.11
CA ARG A 103 20.94 2.29 0.04
C ARG A 103 22.19 1.96 -0.77
N LEU A 104 22.28 2.49 -1.98
CA LEU A 104 23.46 2.30 -2.84
C LEU A 104 24.65 3.17 -2.39
N GLY A 105 24.51 3.96 -1.32
CA GLY A 105 25.57 4.84 -0.84
C GLY A 105 25.89 6.00 -1.79
N LEU A 106 25.02 6.28 -2.78
CA LEU A 106 25.16 7.39 -3.72
C LEU A 106 25.01 8.76 -3.04
N HIS A 107 24.52 8.78 -1.79
CA HIS A 107 24.48 9.97 -0.96
C HIS A 107 25.74 10.15 -0.09
N ASN A 108 26.79 9.36 -0.30
CA ASN A 108 28.07 9.56 0.38
C ASN A 108 28.66 10.91 -0.09
N PRO A 109 28.85 11.90 0.80
CA PRO A 109 29.51 13.17 0.43
C PRO A 109 30.89 12.95 -0.19
N ASP A 110 31.54 11.82 0.12
CA ASP A 110 32.80 11.43 -0.49
C ASP A 110 32.67 11.17 -1.99
N PHE A 111 31.50 10.77 -2.51
CA PHE A 111 31.31 10.62 -3.96
C PHE A 111 31.41 11.94 -4.70
N ARG A 112 30.95 13.04 -4.06
CA ARG A 112 31.13 14.39 -4.60
C ARG A 112 32.59 14.82 -4.53
N ALA A 113 33.29 14.47 -3.46
CA ALA A 113 34.73 14.72 -3.32
C ALA A 113 35.55 13.92 -4.35
N VAL A 114 35.20 12.65 -4.57
CA VAL A 114 35.81 11.76 -5.57
C VAL A 114 35.49 12.24 -6.99
N ASP A 115 34.27 12.69 -7.28
CA ASP A 115 33.92 13.28 -8.59
C ASP A 115 34.69 14.58 -8.86
N MET A 116 34.86 15.44 -7.85
CA MET A 116 35.69 16.64 -7.97
C MET A 116 37.17 16.29 -8.16
N GLU A 117 37.69 15.28 -7.45
CA GLU A 117 39.08 14.86 -7.58
C GLU A 117 39.35 14.19 -8.93
N LEU A 118 38.44 13.35 -9.43
CA LEU A 118 38.52 12.77 -10.78
C LEU A 118 38.52 13.85 -11.87
N LYS A 119 37.69 14.90 -11.72
CA LYS A 119 37.72 16.07 -12.61
C LYS A 119 39.04 16.83 -12.53
N ARG A 120 39.60 17.01 -11.33
CA ARG A 120 40.91 17.67 -11.11
C ARG A 120 42.04 16.90 -11.78
N LEU A 121 41.98 15.56 -11.74
CA LEU A 121 42.96 14.67 -12.37
C LEU A 121 42.78 14.59 -13.90
N GLY A 122 41.74 15.21 -14.47
CA GLY A 122 41.45 15.14 -15.91
C GLY A 122 41.06 13.73 -16.37
N GLU A 123 40.72 12.83 -15.44
CA GLU A 123 40.29 11.48 -15.74
C GLU A 123 38.88 11.54 -16.34
N LYS A 124 38.79 11.38 -17.65
CA LYS A 124 37.50 11.20 -18.31
C LYS A 124 36.93 9.87 -17.84
N PRO A 125 35.62 9.80 -17.52
CA PRO A 125 34.98 8.54 -17.16
C PRO A 125 35.33 7.51 -18.24
N ARG A 126 36.11 6.49 -17.87
CA ARG A 126 36.36 5.38 -18.77
C ARG A 126 34.99 4.78 -19.03
N LYS A 127 34.49 4.91 -20.26
CA LYS A 127 33.40 4.07 -20.71
C LYS A 127 33.87 2.65 -20.49
N ILE A 128 33.36 2.00 -19.45
CA ILE A 128 33.52 0.57 -19.29
C ILE A 128 32.81 0.02 -20.52
N GLN A 129 33.57 -0.25 -21.58
CA GLN A 129 33.06 -0.99 -22.71
C GLN A 129 32.76 -2.36 -22.11
N MET A 130 31.48 -2.63 -21.87
CA MET A 130 31.01 -3.98 -21.65
C MET A 130 31.11 -4.71 -22.99
N ALA A 131 32.36 -4.99 -23.40
CA ALA A 131 32.73 -5.75 -24.58
C ALA A 131 32.79 -7.26 -24.27
N GLY A 132 32.05 -7.69 -23.24
CA GLY A 132 31.68 -9.08 -23.06
C GLY A 132 30.20 -9.18 -23.40
N ASN A 133 29.83 -10.15 -24.24
CA ASN A 133 28.44 -10.54 -24.44
C ASN A 133 27.71 -10.47 -23.10
N PRO A 134 26.51 -9.86 -23.03
CA PRO A 134 25.73 -9.88 -21.81
C PRO A 134 25.68 -11.34 -21.34
N PRO A 135 25.96 -11.63 -20.05
CA PRO A 135 25.89 -13.00 -19.56
C PRO A 135 24.55 -13.54 -20.01
N ARG A 136 24.60 -14.60 -20.84
CA ARG A 136 23.39 -15.26 -21.32
C ARG A 136 22.51 -15.44 -20.09
N PRO A 137 21.23 -15.03 -20.12
CA PRO A 137 20.32 -15.29 -19.02
C PRO A 137 20.40 -16.80 -18.79
N VAL A 138 21.00 -17.20 -17.67
CA VAL A 138 20.98 -18.58 -17.25
C VAL A 138 19.51 -18.80 -16.98
N ALA A 139 18.83 -19.49 -17.90
CA ALA A 139 17.48 -19.95 -17.70
C ALA A 139 17.54 -20.85 -16.46
N MET A 140 17.28 -20.25 -15.30
CA MET A 140 17.00 -20.98 -14.08
C MET A 140 15.75 -21.78 -14.41
N ALA A 141 15.94 -23.05 -14.78
CA ALA A 141 14.87 -24.02 -14.86
C ALA A 141 14.34 -24.16 -13.44
N PHE A 142 13.33 -23.37 -13.11
CA PHE A 142 12.53 -23.58 -11.92
C PHE A 142 11.90 -24.96 -12.08
N GLN A 143 12.47 -25.95 -11.39
CA GLN A 143 11.84 -27.24 -11.20
C GLN A 143 10.55 -26.98 -10.41
N THR A 144 9.44 -26.86 -11.12
CA THR A 144 8.10 -26.87 -10.55
C THR A 144 7.88 -28.25 -9.94
N HIS A 145 8.12 -28.37 -8.64
CA HIS A 145 7.65 -29.52 -7.87
C HIS A 145 6.13 -29.38 -7.74
N THR A 146 5.43 -30.07 -8.64
CA THR A 146 3.98 -30.25 -8.61
C THR A 146 3.65 -31.17 -7.43
N THR A 147 3.46 -30.60 -6.24
CA THR A 147 2.90 -31.34 -5.11
C THR A 147 1.41 -31.57 -5.37
N ALA A 148 1.07 -32.77 -5.80
CA ALA A 148 -0.30 -33.25 -5.88
C ALA A 148 -0.94 -33.22 -4.48
N GLN A 149 -1.81 -32.25 -4.22
CA GLN A 149 -2.64 -32.24 -3.03
C GLN A 149 -3.76 -33.26 -3.19
N ARG A 150 -3.77 -34.21 -2.26
CA ARG A 150 -4.75 -35.28 -2.12
C ARG A 150 -6.11 -34.67 -1.78
N THR A 151 -7.06 -34.84 -2.69
CA THR A 151 -8.49 -34.56 -2.47
C THR A 151 -9.02 -35.46 -1.35
N ARG A 152 -9.43 -34.86 -0.23
CA ARG A 152 -10.38 -35.48 0.70
C ARG A 152 -11.72 -34.77 0.58
N SER A 153 -12.68 -35.52 0.08
CA SER A 153 -14.10 -35.20 -0.12
C SER A 153 -14.85 -34.92 1.19
N PRO A 154 -16.08 -34.39 1.11
CA PRO A 154 -16.66 -33.49 2.10
C PRO A 154 -17.45 -34.22 3.20
N GLY A 155 -17.27 -33.76 4.44
CA GLY A 155 -18.13 -34.10 5.56
C GLY A 155 -19.30 -33.13 5.65
N VAL A 156 -20.47 -33.63 5.30
CA VAL A 156 -21.80 -33.04 5.52
C VAL A 156 -22.00 -32.81 7.02
N MET A 157 -22.26 -31.57 7.44
CA MET A 157 -22.98 -31.30 8.68
C MET A 157 -24.00 -30.18 8.46
N ALA A 158 -25.24 -30.54 8.79
CA ALA A 158 -26.47 -29.79 8.64
C ALA A 158 -26.52 -28.51 9.51
N PRO A 159 -27.41 -27.57 9.20
CA PRO A 159 -27.60 -26.34 9.96
C PRO A 159 -28.38 -26.59 11.26
N SER A 160 -27.93 -25.98 12.36
CA SER A 160 -28.72 -25.78 13.58
C SER A 160 -29.34 -24.39 13.58
N PRO A 161 -30.67 -24.25 13.70
CA PRO A 161 -31.34 -22.98 13.96
C PRO A 161 -31.41 -22.74 15.47
N GLY A 162 -30.88 -21.61 15.94
CA GLY A 162 -30.86 -21.34 17.37
C GLY A 162 -30.55 -19.89 17.73
N ALA A 163 -31.63 -19.13 17.92
CA ALA A 163 -31.77 -18.07 18.90
C ALA A 163 -31.08 -16.70 18.70
N SER A 164 -31.97 -15.72 18.63
CA SER A 164 -32.04 -14.55 19.53
C SER A 164 -31.84 -13.20 18.86
N LEU A 165 -32.99 -12.59 18.56
CA LEU A 165 -33.15 -11.16 18.32
C LEU A 165 -32.83 -10.41 19.62
N GLY A 166 -31.61 -9.90 19.71
CA GLY A 166 -31.19 -8.93 20.72
C GLY A 166 -31.42 -7.52 20.21
N GLU A 167 -32.52 -6.93 20.66
CA GLU A 167 -32.90 -5.53 20.55
C GLU A 167 -31.82 -4.60 21.13
N CYS A 168 -31.17 -3.79 20.29
CA CYS A 168 -30.37 -2.65 20.74
C CYS A 168 -31.08 -1.35 20.34
N GLN A 169 -32.10 -1.01 21.12
CA GLN A 169 -32.52 0.38 21.27
C GLN A 169 -31.54 1.08 22.21
N GLN A 170 -30.70 1.96 21.68
CA GLN A 170 -30.21 3.07 22.48
C GLN A 170 -30.04 4.32 21.62
N LEU A 171 -31.02 5.20 21.76
CA LEU A 171 -31.03 6.58 21.31
C LEU A 171 -29.85 7.34 21.94
N HIS A 172 -28.97 7.88 21.11
CA HIS A 172 -28.12 9.00 21.51
C HIS A 172 -28.57 10.24 20.74
N GLN A 173 -29.38 11.05 21.43
CA GLN A 173 -29.63 12.45 21.07
C GLN A 173 -28.31 13.21 21.17
N TYR A 174 -27.71 13.57 20.05
CA TYR A 174 -26.69 14.61 20.01
C TYR A 174 -27.39 15.96 19.86
N SER A 175 -27.40 16.72 20.96
CA SER A 175 -27.78 18.12 20.96
C SER A 175 -26.66 18.93 20.29
N SER A 176 -27.00 19.69 19.24
CA SER A 176 -26.09 20.66 18.63
C SER A 176 -25.87 21.86 19.58
N PRO A 177 -24.65 22.40 19.70
CA PRO A 177 -24.42 23.65 20.41
C PRO A 177 -24.91 24.86 19.58
N PRO A 178 -25.30 25.96 20.24
CA PRO A 178 -25.70 27.19 19.56
C PRO A 178 -24.48 27.88 18.93
N VAL A 179 -24.66 28.37 17.70
CA VAL A 179 -23.73 29.27 17.02
C VAL A 179 -23.93 30.67 17.61
N MET A 180 -22.86 31.27 18.13
CA MET A 180 -22.79 32.70 18.42
C MET A 180 -22.24 33.46 17.22
#